data_AF-A0A8K0DIY7-F1
#
_entry.id   AF-A0A8K0DIY7-F1
#
_cell.length_a   1.000
_cell.length_b   1.000
_cell.length_c   1.000
_cell.angle_alpha   90.00
_cell.angle_beta   90.00
_cell.angle_gamma   90.00
#
_symmetry.space_group_name_H-M   'P 1'
#
loop_
_entity.id
_entity.type
_entity.pdbx_description
1 polymer ?
#
loop_
_entity_poly.entity_id
_entity_poly.type
_entity_poly.pdbx_seq_one_letter_code
_entity_poly.pdbx_strand_id
1 'polypeptide(L)'
;MKYISRVMVVILALALGIFGTSPSCIPSYRKNALRCNNGQLDHISLHYLNSPFDTIDFGANRIKSLNVPNCFNSPYTEYVRVLLLHDNQISDLTDNNLCDCFINLDMLYLVNNSIKTVPDLKCKKLTHLVLDHNPVKSVSEEVQKIPNLSPPILRNKNFTETTGEAASLEKDIINKIDVKCKGNLITVSLVIFLFSMFSIWIV
;
A
#
# COMPACT_ATOMS: atom_id res chain seq x y z
N MET A 1 11.54 43.17 -17.65
CA MET A 1 11.04 42.24 -16.62
C MET A 1 9.74 41.63 -17.14
N LYS A 2 9.81 40.44 -17.74
CA LYS A 2 8.64 39.79 -18.33
C LYS A 2 8.07 38.77 -17.34
N TYR A 3 6.80 38.94 -17.01
CA TYR A 3 5.99 37.99 -16.26
C TYR A 3 6.06 36.61 -16.92
N ILE A 4 6.74 35.66 -16.27
CA ILE A 4 6.64 34.26 -16.63
C ILE A 4 5.37 33.75 -15.95
N SER A 5 4.33 33.47 -16.74
CA SER A 5 3.07 32.88 -16.27
C SER A 5 3.35 31.54 -15.57
N ARG A 6 2.60 31.22 -14.51
CA ARG A 6 2.66 29.91 -13.83
C ARG A 6 2.56 28.74 -14.81
N VAL A 7 1.81 28.90 -15.90
CA VAL A 7 1.68 27.90 -16.98
C VAL A 7 3.00 27.72 -17.73
N MET A 8 3.76 28.80 -17.96
CA MET A 8 5.07 28.74 -18.62
C MET A 8 6.12 28.08 -17.73
N VAL A 9 6.07 28.28 -16.41
CA VAL A 9 6.96 27.61 -15.44
C VAL A 9 6.72 26.09 -15.47
N VAL A 10 5.45 25.67 -15.52
CA VAL A 10 5.07 24.24 -15.61
C VAL A 10 5.55 23.62 -16.92
N ILE A 11 5.39 24.32 -18.06
CA ILE A 11 5.82 23.82 -19.37
C ILE A 11 7.35 23.72 -19.46
N LEU A 12 8.09 24.70 -18.91
CA LEU A 12 9.56 24.69 -18.90
C LEU A 12 10.11 23.58 -17.99
N ALA A 13 9.45 23.32 -16.85
CA ALA A 13 9.82 22.26 -15.92
C ALA A 13 9.53 20.85 -16.48
N LEU A 14 8.48 20.69 -17.29
CA LEU A 14 8.21 19.45 -18.05
C LEU A 14 9.27 19.19 -19.13
N ALA A 15 9.78 20.24 -19.78
CA ALA A 15 10.78 20.14 -20.85
C ALA A 15 12.20 19.81 -20.35
N LEU A 16 12.52 20.10 -19.09
CA LEU A 16 13.85 19.91 -18.52
C LEU A 16 13.99 18.63 -17.66
N GLY A 17 12.94 17.83 -17.50
CA GLY A 17 12.98 16.59 -16.71
C GLY A 17 13.34 16.79 -15.23
N ILE A 18 13.23 18.03 -14.69
CA ILE A 18 13.62 18.39 -13.32
C ILE A 18 12.49 18.16 -12.30
N PHE A 19 11.38 17.54 -12.71
CA PHE A 19 10.53 16.89 -11.73
C PHE A 19 11.19 15.55 -11.40
N GLY A 20 11.97 15.52 -10.31
CA GLY A 20 11.96 14.33 -9.48
C GLY A 20 10.49 13.97 -9.29
N THR A 21 10.09 12.79 -9.76
CA THR A 21 8.68 12.41 -9.86
C THR A 21 8.08 12.51 -8.47
N SER A 22 7.31 13.58 -8.23
CA SER A 22 6.53 13.70 -6.99
C SER A 22 5.77 12.39 -6.82
N PRO A 23 5.72 11.79 -5.63
CA PRO A 23 5.05 10.52 -5.42
C PRO A 23 3.56 10.64 -5.76
N SER A 24 3.20 10.46 -7.03
CA SER A 24 1.86 10.73 -7.52
C SER A 24 1.00 9.52 -7.22
N CYS A 25 0.10 9.67 -6.26
CA CYS A 25 -1.02 8.73 -6.15
C CYS A 25 -1.97 8.93 -7.33
N ILE A 26 -2.45 7.83 -7.90
CA ILE A 26 -3.32 7.79 -9.07
C ILE A 26 -4.75 7.48 -8.61
N PRO A 27 -5.70 8.41 -8.77
CA PRO A 27 -7.10 8.14 -8.45
C PRO A 27 -7.78 7.30 -9.54
N SER A 28 -8.66 6.40 -9.11
CA SER A 28 -9.57 5.62 -9.96
C SER A 28 -11.01 5.86 -9.51
N TYR A 29 -11.62 6.93 -10.03
CA TYR A 29 -12.97 7.36 -9.63
C TYR A 29 -14.05 6.31 -9.96
N ARG A 30 -13.90 5.57 -11.07
CA ARG A 30 -14.86 4.50 -11.42
C ARG A 30 -14.88 3.36 -10.40
N LYS A 31 -13.76 3.14 -9.73
CA LYS A 31 -13.59 2.07 -8.74
C LYS A 31 -13.66 2.59 -7.30
N ASN A 32 -13.82 3.90 -7.15
CA ASN A 32 -13.74 4.60 -5.89
C ASN A 32 -12.45 4.31 -5.09
N ALA A 33 -11.32 4.23 -5.80
CA ALA A 33 -10.04 3.84 -5.23
C ALA A 33 -8.94 4.88 -5.46
N LEU A 34 -7.97 4.96 -4.56
CA LEU A 34 -6.75 5.74 -4.69
C LEU A 34 -5.54 4.83 -4.61
N ARG A 35 -4.68 4.85 -5.63
CA ARG A 35 -3.48 4.01 -5.70
C ARG A 35 -2.21 4.83 -5.49
N CYS A 36 -1.42 4.47 -4.48
CA CYS A 36 -0.25 5.19 -4.00
C CYS A 36 1.02 4.32 -4.02
N ASN A 37 1.17 3.42 -4.97
CA ASN A 37 2.23 2.39 -5.01
C ASN A 37 3.49 2.83 -5.78
N ASN A 38 4.08 3.96 -5.41
CA ASN A 38 5.20 4.56 -6.15
C ASN A 38 6.59 4.20 -5.60
N GLY A 39 6.68 3.37 -4.55
CA GLY A 39 7.95 2.96 -3.95
C GLY A 39 8.65 4.03 -3.12
N GLN A 40 8.04 5.21 -2.97
CA GLN A 40 8.69 6.36 -2.34
C GLN A 40 8.17 6.66 -0.93
N LEU A 41 6.92 6.30 -0.63
CA LEU A 41 6.28 6.64 0.64
C LEU A 41 6.93 5.90 1.81
N ASP A 42 7.24 6.61 2.89
CA ASP A 42 7.77 6.08 4.15
C ASP A 42 6.75 6.17 5.30
N HIS A 43 5.59 6.80 5.07
CA HIS A 43 4.45 6.89 5.96
C HIS A 43 3.13 6.92 5.18
N ILE A 44 2.02 6.67 5.87
CA ILE A 44 0.67 6.83 5.31
C ILE A 44 0.40 8.32 5.14
N SER A 45 0.26 8.79 3.90
CA SER A 45 0.08 10.21 3.61
C SER A 45 -1.34 10.51 3.15
N LEU A 46 -2.02 11.43 3.84
CA LEU A 46 -3.34 11.94 3.46
C LEU A 46 -3.28 13.05 2.40
N HIS A 47 -2.09 13.50 2.00
CA HIS A 47 -1.91 14.63 1.07
C HIS A 47 -2.67 14.44 -0.25
N TYR A 48 -2.76 13.20 -0.72
CA TYR A 48 -3.39 12.85 -2.00
C TYR A 48 -4.86 12.42 -1.86
N LEU A 49 -5.38 12.33 -0.63
CA LEU A 49 -6.75 11.95 -0.36
C LEU A 49 -7.66 13.19 -0.46
N ASN A 50 -8.07 13.52 -1.68
CA ASN A 50 -8.88 14.70 -2.02
C ASN A 50 -10.30 14.35 -2.51
N SER A 51 -10.72 13.10 -2.33
CA SER A 51 -12.01 12.55 -2.76
C SER A 51 -12.44 11.44 -1.79
N PRO A 52 -13.74 11.14 -1.66
CA PRO A 52 -14.26 10.12 -0.73
C PRO A 52 -14.03 8.69 -1.24
N PHE A 53 -12.77 8.34 -1.47
CA PHE A 53 -12.38 6.99 -1.85
C PHE A 53 -12.65 6.01 -0.72
N ASP A 54 -13.25 4.87 -1.06
CA ASP A 54 -13.49 3.80 -0.10
C ASP A 54 -12.30 2.84 0.02
N THR A 55 -11.37 2.89 -0.94
CA THR A 55 -10.25 1.98 -1.05
C THR A 55 -8.98 2.80 -1.28
N ILE A 56 -7.96 2.57 -0.45
CA ILE A 56 -6.64 3.17 -0.67
C ILE A 56 -5.58 2.06 -0.70
N ASP A 57 -4.77 2.08 -1.75
CA ASP A 57 -3.66 1.16 -1.95
C ASP A 57 -2.33 1.88 -1.71
N PHE A 58 -1.71 1.66 -0.55
CA PHE A 58 -0.36 2.10 -0.22
C PHE A 58 0.67 0.97 -0.38
N GLY A 59 0.35 -0.08 -1.15
CA GLY A 59 1.24 -1.21 -1.36
C GLY A 59 2.55 -0.83 -2.07
N ALA A 60 3.56 -1.68 -1.96
CA ALA A 60 4.88 -1.51 -2.61
C ALA A 60 5.52 -0.14 -2.30
N ASN A 61 5.69 0.15 -1.00
CA ASN A 61 6.33 1.37 -0.49
C ASN A 61 7.37 1.01 0.60
N ARG A 62 7.76 2.00 1.41
CA ARG A 62 8.73 1.87 2.50
C ARG A 62 8.12 2.26 3.85
N ILE A 63 6.80 2.09 3.99
CA ILE A 63 6.07 2.46 5.20
C ILE A 63 6.50 1.52 6.33
N LYS A 64 6.80 2.09 7.51
CA LYS A 64 7.34 1.34 8.66
C LYS A 64 6.36 1.20 9.82
N SER A 65 5.31 2.02 9.84
CA SER A 65 4.34 2.07 10.94
C SER A 65 2.95 2.38 10.40
N LEU A 66 1.92 2.05 11.19
CA LEU A 66 0.54 2.39 10.90
C LEU A 66 0.15 3.81 11.36
N ASN A 67 1.12 4.64 11.76
CA ASN A 67 0.84 6.01 12.11
C ASN A 67 0.44 6.83 10.87
N VAL A 68 -0.65 7.59 11.01
CA VAL A 68 -1.18 8.50 10.00
C VAL A 68 -0.93 9.93 10.49
N PRO A 69 0.12 10.62 9.99
CA PRO A 69 0.38 12.00 10.33
C PRO A 69 -0.77 12.90 9.89
N ASN A 70 -1.09 13.91 10.71
CA ASN A 70 -2.12 14.91 10.40
C ASN A 70 -3.49 14.29 10.07
N CYS A 71 -3.83 13.20 10.76
CA CYS A 71 -5.06 12.45 10.52
C CYS A 71 -6.33 13.32 10.40
N PHE A 72 -6.46 14.35 11.25
CA PHE A 72 -7.63 15.23 11.30
C PHE A 72 -7.73 16.23 10.14
N ASN A 73 -6.74 16.28 9.25
CA ASN A 73 -6.66 17.28 8.17
C ASN A 73 -7.34 16.83 6.86
N SER A 74 -7.98 15.66 6.82
CA SER A 74 -8.75 15.23 5.66
C SER A 74 -10.16 14.81 6.07
N PRO A 75 -11.21 15.44 5.51
CA PRO A 75 -12.60 15.04 5.76
C PRO A 75 -12.94 13.70 5.10
N TYR A 76 -12.04 13.14 4.28
CA TYR A 76 -12.33 11.96 3.47
C TYR A 76 -11.95 10.64 4.16
N THR A 77 -11.27 10.68 5.31
CA THR A 77 -10.84 9.47 6.03
C THR A 77 -12.01 8.61 6.51
N GLU A 78 -13.17 9.22 6.78
CA GLU A 78 -14.38 8.50 7.18
C GLU A 78 -14.98 7.63 6.06
N TYR A 79 -14.63 7.88 4.80
CA TYR A 79 -15.14 7.10 3.67
C TYR A 79 -14.32 5.83 3.42
N VAL A 80 -13.07 5.79 3.91
CA VAL A 80 -12.16 4.67 3.68
C VAL A 80 -12.66 3.44 4.43
N ARG A 81 -12.86 2.36 3.68
CA ARG A 81 -13.28 1.04 4.15
C ARG A 81 -12.17 0.01 4.00
N VAL A 82 -11.37 0.12 2.94
CA VAL A 82 -10.32 -0.83 2.61
C VAL A 82 -8.98 -0.12 2.53
N LEU A 83 -8.00 -0.61 3.29
CA LEU A 83 -6.64 -0.10 3.25
C LEU A 83 -5.67 -1.23 2.92
N LEU A 84 -4.93 -1.07 1.82
CA LEU A 84 -3.88 -2.00 1.44
C LEU A 84 -2.51 -1.42 1.77
N LEU A 85 -1.71 -2.21 2.47
CA LEU A 85 -0.36 -1.89 2.92
C LEU A 85 0.61 -3.03 2.61
N HIS A 86 0.31 -3.84 1.59
CA HIS A 86 1.16 -4.97 1.23
C HIS A 86 2.55 -4.52 0.76
N ASP A 87 3.55 -5.38 0.85
CA ASP A 87 4.92 -5.10 0.37
C ASP A 87 5.49 -3.79 0.92
N ASN A 88 5.47 -3.67 2.24
CA ASN A 88 6.02 -2.51 2.98
C ASN A 88 7.06 -3.00 4.01
N GLN A 89 7.48 -2.11 4.91
CA GLN A 89 8.46 -2.38 5.96
C GLN A 89 7.84 -2.30 7.37
N ILE A 90 6.54 -2.55 7.47
CA ILE A 90 5.81 -2.44 8.74
C ILE A 90 6.26 -3.58 9.65
N SER A 91 6.81 -3.25 10.81
CA SER A 91 7.25 -4.25 11.79
C SER A 91 6.57 -4.12 13.14
N ASP A 92 6.04 -2.94 13.42
CA ASP A 92 5.41 -2.60 14.69
C ASP A 92 4.01 -2.03 14.44
N LEU A 93 3.05 -2.60 15.15
CA LEU A 93 1.64 -2.23 15.11
C LEU A 93 1.19 -1.57 16.43
N THR A 94 2.09 -1.40 17.40
CA THR A 94 1.79 -0.72 18.66
C THR A 94 1.75 0.81 18.48
N ASP A 95 1.14 1.52 19.43
CA ASP A 95 1.11 2.99 19.52
C ASP A 95 0.80 3.73 18.21
N ASN A 96 -0.11 3.17 17.40
CA ASN A 96 -0.57 3.77 16.15
C ASN A 96 -1.96 4.43 16.32
N ASN A 97 -2.29 5.35 15.41
CA ASN A 97 -3.57 6.06 15.36
C ASN A 97 -4.43 5.68 14.14
N LEU A 98 -4.16 4.55 13.49
CA LEU A 98 -4.77 4.17 12.22
C LEU A 98 -6.30 4.11 12.34
N CYS A 99 -6.78 3.43 13.38
CA CYS A 99 -8.20 3.18 13.60
C CYS A 99 -8.95 4.39 14.14
N ASP A 100 -8.24 5.33 14.78
CA ASP A 100 -8.79 6.65 15.12
C ASP A 100 -8.97 7.50 13.86
N CYS A 101 -8.14 7.24 12.83
CA CYS A 101 -8.19 7.95 11.57
C CYS A 101 -9.22 7.43 10.59
N PHE A 102 -9.15 6.13 10.34
CA PHE A 102 -10.06 5.42 9.45
C PHE A 102 -11.11 4.73 10.32
N ILE A 103 -11.98 5.54 10.94
CA ILE A 103 -13.02 5.09 11.90
C ILE A 103 -14.01 4.06 11.32
N ASN A 104 -14.00 3.93 10.00
CA ASN A 104 -14.90 3.13 9.20
C ASN A 104 -14.21 1.96 8.49
N LEU A 105 -12.93 1.71 8.83
CA LEU A 105 -12.11 0.65 8.25
C LEU A 105 -12.72 -0.72 8.53
N ASP A 106 -13.01 -1.42 7.45
CA ASP A 106 -13.60 -2.75 7.41
C ASP A 106 -12.55 -3.81 7.10
N MET A 107 -11.54 -3.44 6.30
CA MET A 107 -10.53 -4.34 5.79
C MET A 107 -9.14 -3.74 5.83
N LEU A 108 -8.20 -4.49 6.41
CA LEU A 108 -6.79 -4.13 6.51
C LEU A 108 -5.92 -5.24 5.95
N TYR A 109 -5.16 -4.93 4.90
CA TYR A 109 -4.32 -5.88 4.18
C TYR A 109 -2.84 -5.57 4.39
N LEU A 110 -2.12 -6.42 5.12
CA LEU A 110 -0.75 -6.20 5.60
C LEU A 110 0.25 -7.24 5.06
N VAL A 111 -0.08 -7.90 3.96
CA VAL A 111 0.71 -8.98 3.40
C VAL A 111 2.15 -8.56 3.07
N ASN A 112 3.11 -9.46 3.29
CA ASN A 112 4.53 -9.23 3.00
C ASN A 112 5.08 -7.97 3.69
N ASN A 113 5.06 -8.00 5.02
CA ASN A 113 5.67 -7.02 5.90
C ASN A 113 6.60 -7.75 6.91
N SER A 114 7.03 -7.08 7.98
CA SER A 114 7.92 -7.65 9.00
C SER A 114 7.25 -7.73 10.38
N ILE A 115 5.94 -7.90 10.43
CA ILE A 115 5.13 -7.88 11.66
C ILE A 115 5.40 -9.14 12.47
N LYS A 116 5.79 -8.97 13.74
CA LYS A 116 6.04 -10.08 14.68
C LYS A 116 4.96 -10.25 15.73
N THR A 117 4.30 -9.16 16.10
CA THR A 117 3.27 -9.13 17.14
C THR A 117 2.10 -8.32 16.62
N VAL A 118 0.88 -8.83 16.79
CA VAL A 118 -0.35 -8.12 16.46
C VAL A 118 -1.07 -7.77 17.76
N PRO A 119 -0.97 -6.52 18.23
CA PRO A 119 -1.67 -6.05 19.43
C PRO A 119 -3.16 -5.83 19.13
N ASP A 120 -3.94 -5.43 20.15
CA ASP A 120 -5.28 -4.88 19.90
C ASP A 120 -5.18 -3.63 19.02
N LEU A 121 -5.72 -3.74 17.81
CA LEU A 121 -5.70 -2.65 16.83
C LEU A 121 -6.70 -1.55 17.17
N LYS A 122 -7.69 -1.79 18.02
CA LYS A 122 -8.79 -0.87 18.36
C LYS A 122 -9.68 -0.44 17.18
N CYS A 123 -9.57 -1.10 16.02
CA CYS A 123 -10.45 -0.90 14.88
C CYS A 123 -11.81 -1.57 15.11
N LYS A 124 -12.78 -0.82 15.66
CA LYS A 124 -14.10 -1.32 16.08
C LYS A 124 -14.97 -1.93 14.96
N LYS A 125 -14.67 -1.61 13.70
CA LYS A 125 -15.44 -2.06 12.53
C LYS A 125 -14.68 -3.04 11.64
N LEU A 126 -13.46 -3.43 12.03
CA LEU A 126 -12.65 -4.32 11.21
C LEU A 126 -13.26 -5.72 11.19
N THR A 127 -13.63 -6.18 10.00
CA THR A 127 -14.13 -7.54 9.80
C THR A 127 -13.09 -8.43 9.13
N HIS A 128 -12.13 -7.84 8.42
CA HIS A 128 -11.07 -8.55 7.70
C HIS A 128 -9.69 -8.03 8.06
N LEU A 129 -8.80 -8.93 8.45
CA LEU A 129 -7.37 -8.65 8.66
C LEU A 129 -6.55 -9.74 7.97
N VAL A 130 -5.73 -9.33 7.00
CA VAL A 130 -4.90 -10.26 6.21
C VAL A 130 -3.43 -9.99 6.50
N LEU A 131 -2.72 -11.02 6.99
CA LEU A 131 -1.36 -10.90 7.52
C LEU A 131 -0.35 -11.82 6.81
N ASP A 132 -0.73 -12.49 5.73
CA ASP A 132 0.14 -13.43 5.02
C ASP A 132 1.56 -12.93 4.78
N HIS A 133 2.52 -13.84 4.81
CA HIS A 133 3.94 -13.52 4.64
C HIS A 133 4.49 -12.50 5.66
N ASN A 134 4.00 -12.55 6.91
CA ASN A 134 4.63 -11.89 8.06
C ASN A 134 5.15 -12.91 9.07
N PRO A 135 6.26 -12.63 9.78
CA PRO A 135 6.81 -13.50 10.81
C PRO A 135 6.07 -13.37 12.16
N VAL A 136 4.72 -13.38 12.15
CA VAL A 136 3.89 -13.17 13.35
C VAL A 136 4.08 -14.35 14.31
N LYS A 137 4.37 -14.02 15.57
CA LYS A 137 4.55 -14.95 16.68
C LYS A 137 3.43 -14.89 17.70
N SER A 138 2.73 -13.75 17.80
CA SER A 138 1.64 -13.55 18.74
C SER A 138 0.59 -12.59 18.19
N VAL A 139 -0.65 -12.84 18.59
CA VAL A 139 -1.85 -12.07 18.21
C VAL A 139 -2.71 -11.89 19.47
N SER A 140 -3.17 -10.67 19.75
CA SER A 140 -4.01 -10.38 20.93
C SER A 140 -5.37 -11.11 20.86
N GLU A 141 -6.03 -11.27 22.00
CA GLU A 141 -7.34 -11.92 22.07
C GLU A 141 -8.43 -11.14 21.32
N GLU A 142 -8.32 -9.81 21.27
CA GLU A 142 -9.23 -8.93 20.55
C GLU A 142 -9.15 -9.18 19.04
N VAL A 143 -7.94 -9.32 18.50
CA VAL A 143 -7.72 -9.57 17.07
C VAL A 143 -8.19 -10.96 16.67
N GLN A 144 -8.06 -11.96 17.57
CA GLN A 144 -8.60 -13.30 17.33
C GLN A 144 -10.12 -13.34 17.19
N LYS A 145 -10.84 -12.30 17.63
CA LYS A 145 -12.30 -12.17 17.48
C LYS A 145 -12.71 -11.55 16.13
N ILE A 146 -11.77 -11.09 15.31
CA ILE A 146 -12.09 -10.57 13.97
C ILE A 146 -12.61 -11.73 13.12
N PRO A 147 -13.83 -11.60 12.54
CA PRO A 147 -14.50 -12.71 11.84
C PRO A 147 -13.64 -13.35 10.74
N ASN A 148 -13.01 -12.53 9.91
CA ASN A 148 -12.20 -12.97 8.78
C ASN A 148 -10.73 -12.60 9.00
N LEU A 149 -10.15 -13.15 10.05
CA LEU A 149 -8.71 -13.12 10.28
C LEU A 149 -8.06 -14.17 9.37
N SER A 150 -7.24 -13.74 8.41
CA SER A 150 -6.30 -14.61 7.71
C SER A 150 -5.00 -14.62 8.52
N PRO A 151 -4.74 -15.70 9.30
CA PRO A 151 -3.49 -15.81 10.02
C PRO A 151 -2.36 -16.00 8.99
N PRO A 152 -1.19 -15.40 9.23
CA PRO A 152 -0.04 -15.57 8.36
C PRO A 152 0.26 -17.05 8.28
N ILE A 153 0.30 -17.61 7.06
CA ILE A 153 0.67 -19.00 6.75
C ILE A 153 1.54 -19.61 7.85
N LEU A 154 0.90 -20.23 8.84
CA LEU A 154 1.57 -21.11 9.77
C LEU A 154 1.71 -22.39 8.96
N ARG A 155 2.87 -22.61 8.34
CA ARG A 155 3.31 -23.97 8.00
C ARG A 155 3.57 -24.74 9.30
N ASN A 156 2.53 -24.90 10.10
CA ASN A 156 2.41 -26.00 11.04
C ASN A 156 1.54 -27.03 10.32
N LYS A 157 1.99 -28.28 10.27
CA LYS A 157 1.48 -29.35 9.38
C LYS A 157 0.01 -29.77 9.59
N ASN A 158 -0.78 -29.00 10.36
CA ASN A 158 -2.15 -29.33 10.76
C ASN A 158 -3.21 -28.30 10.30
N PHE A 159 -2.85 -27.21 9.63
CA PHE A 159 -3.81 -26.31 8.99
C PHE A 159 -3.71 -26.42 7.47
N THR A 160 -4.24 -27.53 6.92
CA THR A 160 -4.53 -27.65 5.50
C THR A 160 -5.95 -27.17 5.25
N GLU A 161 -6.14 -25.86 5.13
CA GLU A 161 -7.29 -25.27 4.43
C GLU A 161 -7.09 -23.75 4.38
N THR A 162 -6.43 -23.27 3.33
CA THR A 162 -6.72 -21.92 2.83
C THR A 162 -8.14 -21.98 2.29
N THR A 163 -9.12 -21.51 3.08
CA THR A 163 -10.51 -21.47 2.68
C THR A 163 -10.66 -20.62 1.40
N GLY A 164 -11.53 -21.02 0.48
CA GLY A 164 -11.72 -20.33 -0.81
C GLY A 164 -12.11 -18.85 -0.70
N GLU A 165 -12.49 -18.38 0.49
CA GLU A 165 -12.85 -17.01 0.81
C GLU A 165 -11.65 -16.05 0.77
N ALA A 166 -10.48 -16.43 1.28
CA ALA A 166 -9.29 -15.58 1.24
C ALA A 166 -8.79 -15.35 -0.20
N ALA A 167 -8.82 -16.40 -1.03
CA ALA A 167 -8.46 -16.32 -2.45
C ALA A 167 -9.51 -15.54 -3.28
N SER A 168 -10.79 -15.66 -2.93
CA SER A 168 -11.86 -14.84 -3.53
C SER A 168 -11.69 -13.37 -3.15
N LEU A 169 -11.37 -13.09 -1.89
CA LEU A 169 -11.17 -11.74 -1.39
C LEU A 169 -9.96 -11.06 -2.03
N GLU A 170 -8.83 -11.77 -2.14
CA GLU A 170 -7.65 -11.29 -2.85
C GLU A 170 -8.01 -10.92 -4.30
N LYS A 171 -8.74 -11.79 -5.00
CA LYS A 171 -9.21 -11.54 -6.37
C LYS A 171 -10.15 -10.34 -6.46
N ASP A 172 -11.06 -10.16 -5.50
CA ASP A 172 -12.00 -9.03 -5.46
C ASP A 172 -11.30 -7.71 -5.15
N ILE A 173 -10.32 -7.70 -4.24
CA ILE A 173 -9.45 -6.55 -3.98
C ILE A 173 -8.66 -6.17 -5.24
N ILE A 174 -8.01 -7.15 -5.89
CA ILE A 174 -7.26 -6.98 -7.15
C ILE A 174 -8.17 -6.42 -8.26
N ASN A 175 -9.41 -6.92 -8.38
CA ASN A 175 -10.40 -6.46 -9.36
C ASN A 175 -10.93 -5.04 -9.07
N LYS A 176 -10.97 -4.64 -7.79
CA LYS A 176 -11.37 -3.29 -7.38
C LYS A 176 -10.28 -2.29 -7.73
N ILE A 177 -9.01 -2.65 -7.61
CA ILE A 177 -7.88 -1.75 -7.84
C ILE A 177 -7.43 -1.68 -9.32
N ASP A 178 -8.12 -2.38 -10.23
CA ASP A 178 -7.79 -2.48 -11.66
C ASP A 178 -6.32 -2.89 -11.88
N VAL A 179 -5.92 -4.01 -11.25
CA VAL A 179 -4.62 -4.62 -11.54
C VAL A 179 -4.71 -5.36 -12.88
N LYS A 180 -4.87 -4.63 -13.97
CA LYS A 180 -4.39 -5.10 -15.27
C LYS A 180 -2.89 -4.80 -15.37
N CYS A 181 -2.08 -5.43 -14.52
CA CYS A 181 -0.66 -5.60 -14.81
C CYS A 181 -0.45 -6.69 -15.88
N LYS A 182 -1.14 -6.58 -17.03
CA LYS A 182 -0.59 -7.07 -18.31
C LYS A 182 0.27 -5.93 -18.86
N GLY A 183 1.41 -5.67 -18.24
CA GLY A 183 2.23 -4.51 -18.62
C GLY A 183 3.54 -4.26 -17.86
N ASN A 184 3.87 -4.98 -16.79
CA ASN A 184 5.20 -4.92 -16.15
C ASN A 184 5.91 -6.27 -16.09
N LEU A 185 5.56 -7.18 -17.02
CA LEU A 185 6.49 -8.18 -17.54
C LEU A 185 7.13 -7.61 -18.81
N ILE A 186 7.85 -6.48 -18.69
CA ILE A 186 8.78 -6.02 -19.72
C ILE A 186 10.09 -5.60 -19.03
N THR A 187 10.98 -6.58 -19.00
CA THR A 187 12.45 -6.50 -18.96
C THR A 187 13.15 -5.91 -17.73
N VAL A 188 13.28 -6.74 -16.68
CA VAL A 188 14.51 -6.79 -15.85
C VAL A 188 15.56 -7.72 -16.50
N SER A 189 15.50 -7.94 -17.82
CA SER A 189 16.37 -8.88 -18.55
C SER A 189 17.00 -8.29 -19.82
N LEU A 190 17.25 -6.98 -19.86
CA LEU A 190 18.07 -6.38 -20.94
C LEU A 190 19.07 -5.30 -20.49
N VAL A 191 19.04 -4.84 -19.23
CA VAL A 191 20.05 -3.89 -18.72
C VAL A 191 21.30 -4.59 -18.17
N ILE A 192 21.25 -5.91 -17.93
CA ILE A 192 22.42 -6.71 -17.55
C ILE A 192 23.22 -7.19 -18.80
N PHE A 193 22.63 -7.14 -20.00
CA PHE A 193 23.31 -7.54 -21.24
C PHE A 193 24.06 -6.39 -21.97
N LEU A 194 23.93 -5.15 -21.52
CA LEU A 194 24.66 -4.00 -22.12
C LEU A 194 25.84 -3.50 -21.27
N PHE A 195 26.11 -4.09 -20.10
CA PHE A 195 27.31 -3.80 -19.30
C PHE A 195 28.43 -4.85 -19.41
N SER A 196 28.23 -5.94 -20.16
CA SER A 196 29.28 -6.95 -20.44
C SER A 196 29.90 -6.84 -21.85
N MET A 197 29.49 -5.86 -22.67
CA MET A 197 30.02 -5.65 -24.03
C MET A 197 30.86 -4.38 -24.21
N PHE A 198 31.05 -3.56 -23.18
CA PHE A 198 31.98 -2.41 -23.20
C PHE A 198 33.16 -2.61 -22.24
N SER A 199 33.85 -3.74 -22.40
CA SER A 199 35.19 -3.96 -21.81
C SER A 199 36.10 -4.68 -22.78
N ILE A 200 36.00 -4.38 -24.08
CA ILE A 200 37.02 -4.74 -25.07
C ILE A 200 37.12 -3.58 -26.06
N TRP A 201 38.03 -2.65 -25.78
CA TRP A 201 38.97 -2.00 -26.70
C TRP A 201 39.82 -1.04 -25.87
N ILE A 202 40.66 -1.62 -25.01
CA ILE A 202 42.01 -1.11 -24.79
C ILE A 202 42.85 -1.88 -25.81
N VAL A 203 43.12 -1.26 -26.96
CA VAL A 203 44.43 -1.10 -27.64
C VAL A 203 44.26 0.07 -28.61
#